data_AF-V6TTI7-F1
#
_entry.id   AF-V6TTI7-F1
#
_cell.length_a   1.000
_cell.length_b   1.000
_cell.length_c   1.000
_cell.angle_alpha   90.00
_cell.angle_beta   90.00
_cell.angle_gamma   90.00
#
_symmetry.space_group_name_H-M   'P 1'
#
loop_
_entity.id
_entity.type
_entity.pdbx_description
1 polymer ?
#
loop_
_entity_poly.entity_id
_entity_poly.type
_entity_poly.pdbx_seq_one_letter_code
_entity_poly.pdbx_strand_id
1 'polypeptide(L)'
;ARVAFRRQQAPQAHCSSYFLPKLRWMGDLLGNQGNLACPQCAQRVGGYCWSGRACTCGGLVVPYIAVHRNKVDRVMTEVPADATAAAAP
;
A
#
# COMPACT_ATOMS: atom_id res chain seq x y z
N ALA A 1 30.18 6.58 -12.11
CA ALA A 1 28.80 6.20 -12.47
C ALA A 1 27.81 7.14 -11.77
N ARG A 2 26.91 7.81 -12.48
CA ARG A 2 25.85 8.63 -11.86
C ARG A 2 24.68 7.72 -11.52
N VAL A 3 24.53 7.35 -10.26
CA VAL A 3 23.33 6.65 -9.78
C VAL A 3 22.30 7.71 -9.42
N ALA A 4 21.40 8.02 -10.35
CA ALA A 4 20.29 8.92 -10.10
C ALA A 4 19.17 8.18 -9.38
N PHE A 5 19.14 8.23 -8.04
CA PHE A 5 17.96 7.86 -7.28
C PHE A 5 16.93 8.99 -7.41
N ARG A 6 15.98 8.86 -8.35
CA ARG A 6 14.81 9.77 -8.37
C ARG A 6 14.07 9.63 -7.04
N ARG A 7 14.09 10.68 -6.23
CA ARG A 7 13.19 10.83 -5.07
C ARG A 7 11.73 10.84 -5.58
N GLN A 8 10.95 9.94 -4.98
CA GLN A 8 9.49 9.89 -4.75
C GLN A 8 8.72 11.15 -5.20
N GLN A 9 7.61 11.13 -5.94
CA GLN A 9 6.36 10.40 -5.75
C GLN A 9 5.62 10.48 -7.10
N ALA A 10 5.28 9.37 -7.75
CA ALA A 10 4.26 9.45 -8.79
C ALA A 10 2.92 9.68 -8.09
N PRO A 11 2.13 10.69 -8.51
CA PRO A 11 0.82 10.91 -7.91
C PRO A 11 0.05 9.60 -8.03
N GLN A 12 -0.52 9.14 -6.92
CA GLN A 12 -1.43 8.00 -6.91
C GLN A 12 -2.67 8.22 -7.81
N ALA A 13 -2.73 9.23 -8.67
CA ALA A 13 -3.77 9.37 -9.66
C ALA A 13 -3.70 8.25 -10.72
N HIS A 14 -2.51 7.95 -11.26
CA HIS A 14 -2.40 7.13 -12.49
C HIS A 14 -1.80 5.72 -12.32
N CYS A 15 -1.39 5.33 -11.11
CA CYS A 15 -0.87 3.98 -10.86
C CYS A 15 -2.02 2.96 -10.84
N SER A 16 -1.83 1.71 -11.28
CA SER A 16 -2.89 0.67 -11.21
C SER A 16 -3.04 0.04 -9.82
N SER A 17 -2.26 0.49 -8.84
CA SER A 17 -2.19 -0.07 -7.49
C SER A 17 -2.09 1.03 -6.43
N TYR A 18 -2.55 0.71 -5.22
CA TYR A 18 -2.38 1.51 -4.02
C TYR A 18 -1.17 1.02 -3.26
N PHE A 19 -0.26 1.93 -2.93
CA PHE A 19 0.93 1.62 -2.14
C PHE A 19 0.65 1.92 -0.68
N LEU A 20 0.95 0.96 0.18
CA LEU A 20 0.63 0.99 1.61
C LEU A 20 1.87 0.62 2.42
N PRO A 21 1.99 1.07 3.68
CA PRO A 21 2.94 0.47 4.60
C PRO A 21 2.53 -0.98 4.95
N LYS A 22 3.40 -1.75 5.61
CA LYS A 22 3.00 -3.04 6.20
C LYS A 22 1.87 -2.78 7.21
N LEU A 23 0.71 -3.38 6.99
CA LEU A 23 -0.43 -3.32 7.92
C LEU A 23 -0.55 -4.63 8.70
N ARG A 24 -1.15 -4.57 9.90
CA ARG A 24 -1.30 -5.74 10.79
C ARG A 24 -2.04 -6.90 10.11
N TRP A 25 -3.07 -6.61 9.32
CA TRP A 25 -3.85 -7.64 8.62
C TRP A 25 -3.08 -8.40 7.54
N MET A 26 -1.96 -7.84 7.05
CA MET A 26 -1.12 -8.50 6.04
C MET A 26 -0.31 -9.67 6.62
N GLY A 27 -0.36 -9.87 7.94
CA GLY A 27 0.36 -10.94 8.63
C GLY A 27 1.88 -10.80 8.53
N ASP A 28 2.54 -11.94 8.55
CA ASP A 28 3.99 -12.02 8.41
C ASP A 28 4.38 -12.17 6.94
N LEU A 29 4.90 -11.08 6.38
CA LEU A 29 5.42 -10.98 5.02
C LEU A 29 6.79 -11.66 4.95
N LEU A 30 6.80 -12.99 5.06
CA LEU A 30 8.01 -13.82 5.12
C LEU A 30 8.75 -13.83 3.78
N GLY A 31 10.06 -13.58 3.82
CA GLY A 31 10.92 -13.56 2.63
C GLY A 31 10.94 -12.21 1.92
N ASN A 32 11.63 -12.13 0.78
CA ASN A 32 11.85 -10.86 0.08
C ASN A 32 10.62 -10.42 -0.74
N GLN A 33 9.81 -11.35 -1.28
CA GLN A 33 8.66 -11.04 -2.13
C GLN A 33 7.53 -12.04 -1.91
N GLY A 34 6.28 -11.62 -2.11
CA GLY A 34 5.12 -12.50 -2.02
C GLY A 34 3.80 -11.84 -2.39
N ASN A 35 2.70 -12.55 -2.13
CA ASN A 35 1.33 -12.10 -2.42
C ASN A 35 0.65 -11.56 -1.17
N LEU A 36 -0.27 -10.60 -1.35
CA LEU A 36 -1.19 -10.15 -0.31
C LEU A 36 -2.55 -10.78 -0.57
N ALA A 37 -3.06 -11.55 0.39
CA ALA A 37 -4.38 -12.15 0.37
C ALA A 37 -5.33 -11.39 1.28
N CYS A 38 -6.60 -11.30 0.89
CA CYS A 38 -7.66 -10.75 1.73
C CYS A 38 -7.85 -11.67 2.96
N PRO A 39 -7.91 -11.13 4.19
CA PRO A 39 -8.11 -11.95 5.38
C PRO A 39 -9.50 -12.60 5.47
N GLN A 40 -10.48 -12.11 4.71
CA GLN A 40 -11.85 -12.63 4.73
C GLN A 40 -12.09 -13.73 3.69
N CYS A 41 -11.59 -13.55 2.46
CA CYS A 41 -11.88 -14.47 1.35
C CYS A 41 -10.66 -15.18 0.79
N ALA A 42 -9.47 -14.98 1.37
CA ALA A 42 -8.17 -15.52 0.92
C ALA A 42 -7.79 -15.20 -0.54
N GLN A 43 -8.56 -14.36 -1.24
CA GLN A 43 -8.28 -13.96 -2.61
C GLN A 43 -7.09 -13.01 -2.66
N ARG A 44 -6.29 -13.14 -3.73
CA ARG A 44 -5.14 -12.27 -3.96
C ARG A 44 -5.62 -10.85 -4.30
N VAL A 45 -5.32 -9.92 -3.41
CA VAL A 45 -5.62 -8.49 -3.57
C VAL A 45 -4.39 -7.69 -4.02
N GLY A 46 -3.19 -8.22 -3.80
CA GLY A 46 -1.95 -7.49 -4.09
C GLY A 46 -0.70 -8.33 -3.93
N GLY A 47 0.42 -7.66 -3.65
CA GLY A 47 1.71 -8.29 -3.41
C GLY A 47 2.72 -7.35 -2.78
N TYR A 48 3.84 -7.94 -2.34
CA TYR A 48 4.95 -7.22 -1.74
C TYR A 48 6.30 -7.65 -2.31
N CYS A 49 7.28 -6.75 -2.24
CA CYS A 49 8.68 -6.95 -2.58
C CYS A 49 9.53 -5.95 -1.79
N TRP A 50 10.33 -6.42 -0.84
CA TRP A 50 11.16 -5.59 0.04
C TRP A 50 12.32 -4.93 -0.72
N SER A 51 12.90 -5.62 -1.71
CA SER A 51 13.86 -5.03 -2.66
C SER A 51 13.23 -4.02 -3.63
N GLY A 52 11.90 -3.90 -3.61
CA GLY A 52 11.12 -3.01 -4.45
C GLY A 52 10.86 -3.50 -5.87
N ARG A 53 9.99 -2.78 -6.59
CA ARG A 53 9.56 -3.14 -7.95
C ARG A 53 9.20 -1.89 -8.74
N ALA A 54 9.38 -1.96 -10.06
CA ALA A 54 8.93 -0.93 -10.98
C ALA A 54 7.38 -0.86 -10.99
N CYS A 55 6.85 0.35 -10.91
CA CYS A 55 5.45 0.64 -11.08
C CYS A 55 5.13 0.91 -12.55
N THR A 56 3.89 0.70 -12.96
CA THR A 56 3.39 1.00 -14.31
C THR A 56 3.55 2.46 -14.71
N CYS A 57 3.69 3.38 -13.75
CA CYS A 57 4.00 4.79 -14.02
C CYS A 57 5.48 5.04 -14.34
N GLY A 58 6.33 4.01 -14.37
CA GLY A 58 7.77 4.11 -14.59
C GLY A 58 8.60 4.44 -13.34
N GLY A 59 7.96 4.63 -12.18
CA GLY A 59 8.64 4.84 -10.90
C GLY A 59 9.11 3.53 -10.26
N LEU A 60 10.20 3.58 -9.49
CA LEU A 60 10.64 2.47 -8.63
C LEU A 60 10.07 2.67 -7.22
N VAL A 61 9.40 1.66 -6.68
CA VAL A 61 8.83 1.70 -5.32
C VAL A 61 9.55 0.69 -4.44
N VAL A 62 10.17 1.18 -3.34
CA VAL A 62 10.92 0.38 -2.35
C VAL A 62 10.55 0.88 -0.95
N PRO A 63 10.04 0.02 -0.05
CA PRO A 63 9.56 -1.33 -0.32
C PRO A 63 8.29 -1.28 -1.18
N TYR A 64 8.13 -2.24 -2.10
CA TYR A 64 6.90 -2.39 -2.86
C TYR A 64 5.92 -3.17 -2.00
N ILE A 65 4.90 -2.52 -1.44
CA ILE A 65 3.77 -3.19 -0.80
C ILE A 65 2.53 -2.55 -1.39
N ALA A 66 1.81 -3.32 -2.22
CA ALA A 66 0.78 -2.75 -3.06
C ALA A 66 -0.46 -3.64 -3.18
N VAL A 67 -1.62 -2.99 -3.25
CA VAL A 67 -2.93 -3.61 -3.48
C VAL A 67 -3.47 -3.12 -4.82
N HIS A 68 -3.97 -4.03 -5.66
CA HIS A 68 -4.44 -3.70 -7.00
C HIS A 68 -5.82 -3.03 -6.97
N ARG A 69 -5.98 -1.92 -7.71
CA ARG A 69 -7.25 -1.18 -7.75
C ARG A 69 -8.42 -1.99 -8.26
N ASN A 70 -8.16 -2.90 -9.20
CA ASN A 70 -9.19 -3.78 -9.75
C ASN A 70 -9.64 -4.89 -8.78
N LYS A 71 -9.09 -4.94 -7.57
CA LYS A 71 -9.44 -5.94 -6.55
C LYS A 71 -9.99 -5.33 -5.26
N VAL A 72 -9.96 -3.99 -5.13
CA VAL A 72 -10.41 -3.29 -3.92
C VAL A 72 -11.05 -1.95 -4.25
N ASP A 73 -12.13 -1.65 -3.55
CA ASP A 73 -12.83 -0.37 -3.64
C ASP A 73 -12.33 0.63 -2.60
N ARG A 74 -12.37 1.92 -2.95
CA ARG A 74 -12.10 3.01 -2.00
C ARG A 74 -13.41 3.41 -1.34
N VAL A 75 -13.49 3.20 -0.03
CA VAL A 75 -14.56 3.74 0.80
C VAL A 75 -14.04 5.00 1.47
N MET A 76 -14.67 6.15 1.19
CA MET A 76 -14.44 7.38 1.95
C MET A 76 -15.37 7.34 3.15
N THR A 77 -14.89 6.87 4.29
CA THR A 77 -15.60 7.05 5.56
C THR A 77 -15.30 8.45 6.08
N GLU A 78 -16.31 9.32 6.08
CA GLU A 78 -16.29 10.56 6.85
C GLU A 78 -16.12 10.17 8.32
N VAL A 79 -15.00 10.53 8.92
CA VAL A 79 -14.85 10.44 10.38
C VAL A 79 -15.75 11.53 10.96
N PRO A 80 -16.79 11.21 11.74
CA PRO A 80 -17.57 12.24 12.42
C PRO A 80 -16.62 13.02 13.33
N ALA A 81 -16.60 14.34 13.22
CA ALA A 81 -15.66 15.24 13.91
C ALA A 81 -15.80 15.27 15.46
N ASP A 82 -16.61 14.39 16.05
CA ASP A 82 -17.10 14.50 17.43
C ASP A 82 -16.36 13.61 18.45
N ALA A 83 -15.22 13.02 18.10
CA ALA A 83 -14.47 12.15 19.01
C ALA A 83 -13.40 12.88 19.86
N THR A 84 -13.45 14.22 19.98
CA THR A 84 -12.36 15.01 20.63
C THR A 84 -12.77 15.71 21.93
N ALA A 85 -13.82 15.31 22.65
CA ALA A 85 -14.25 16.04 23.85
C ALA A 85 -14.71 15.19 25.05
N ALA A 86 -14.07 14.06 25.35
CA ALA A 86 -14.38 13.30 26.56
C ALA A 86 -13.15 12.62 27.20
N ALA A 87 -12.14 13.40 27.59
CA ALA A 87 -11.15 12.97 28.58
C ALA A 87 -10.32 14.16 29.11
N ALA A 88 -10.83 14.85 30.12
CA ALA A 88 -9.99 15.48 31.14
C ALA A 88 -10.79 15.60 32.45
N PRO A 89 -10.26 15.07 33.58
CA PRO A 89 -10.77 15.37 34.91
C PRO A 89 -10.39 16.79 35.37
#